data_AF-A0A535VPC3-F1
#
_entry.id   AF-A0A535VPC3-F1
#
_cell.length_a   1.000
_cell.length_b   1.000
_cell.length_c   1.000
_cell.angle_alpha   90.00
_cell.angle_beta   90.00
_cell.angle_gamma   90.00
#
_symmetry.space_group_name_H-M   'P 1'
#
loop_
_entity.id
_entity.type
_entity.pdbx_description
1 polymer ?
#
loop_
_entity_poly.entity_id
_entity_poly.type
_entity_poly.pdbx_seq_one_letter_code
_entity_poly.pdbx_strand_id
1 'polypeptide(L)'
;MEQPQGTSWVLLVYRIPREPTASRATVWRKLKRLGALLLHDAVWVLPATPWTREQFQWLAVEIGELGGEAHLWESRLLLNGQEDALVQQFQARVDATYQ
;
A
#
# COMPACT_ATOMS: atom_id res chain seq x y z
N MET A 1 30.32 6.44 5.22
CA MET A 1 29.40 5.49 5.88
C MET A 1 28.06 5.56 5.15
N GLU A 2 27.92 4.85 4.03
CA GLU A 2 26.59 4.56 3.50
C GLU A 2 25.98 3.49 4.39
N GLN A 3 25.05 3.90 5.25
CA GLN A 3 24.14 2.92 5.85
C GLN A 3 23.37 2.28 4.69
N PRO A 4 23.15 0.95 4.68
CA PRO A 4 22.25 0.35 3.71
C PRO A 4 20.92 1.09 3.88
N GLN A 5 20.55 1.85 2.86
CA GLN A 5 19.32 2.63 2.86
C GLN A 5 18.19 1.62 2.75
N GLY A 6 17.75 1.11 3.89
CA GLY A 6 16.60 0.20 3.97
C GLY A 6 15.46 0.76 3.14
N THR A 7 14.77 -0.11 2.42
CA THR A 7 13.66 0.22 1.53
C THR A 7 12.68 1.10 2.29
N SER A 8 12.46 2.32 1.79
CA SER A 8 11.39 3.18 2.30
C SER A 8 10.06 2.60 1.84
N TRP A 9 9.03 2.66 2.68
CA TRP A 9 7.70 2.13 2.43
C TRP A 9 6.67 3.24 2.52
N VAL A 10 5.69 3.24 1.62
CA VAL A 10 4.52 4.10 1.68
C VAL A 10 3.35 3.27 2.18
N LEU A 11 2.65 3.81 3.17
CA LEU A 11 1.54 3.15 3.84
C LEU A 11 0.27 3.96 3.63
N LEU A 12 -0.83 3.26 3.36
CA LEU A 12 -2.17 3.81 3.28
C LEU A 12 -3.04 3.12 4.32
N VAL A 13 -3.59 3.92 5.23
CA VAL A 13 -4.72 3.52 6.08
C VAL A 13 -5.93 4.31 5.67
N TYR A 14 -7.04 3.62 5.49
CA TYR A 14 -8.26 4.26 5.05
C TYR A 14 -9.50 3.65 5.69
N ARG A 15 -10.55 4.46 5.71
CA ARG A 15 -11.89 4.07 6.13
C ARG A 15 -12.88 4.61 5.11
N ILE A 16 -13.80 3.76 4.65
CA ILE A 16 -14.91 4.16 3.78
C ILE A 16 -16.20 3.78 4.48
N PRO A 17 -17.26 4.62 4.41
CA PRO A 17 -18.59 4.29 4.91
C PRO A 17 -19.08 2.93 4.40
N ARG A 18 -19.93 2.27 5.20
CA ARG A 18 -20.46 0.94 4.84
C ARG A 18 -21.37 0.98 3.60
N GLU A 19 -22.02 2.11 3.36
CA GLU A 19 -22.88 2.34 2.20
C GLU A 19 -22.41 3.56 1.41
N PRO A 20 -22.40 3.48 0.06
CA PRO A 20 -22.68 2.30 -0.75
C PRO A 20 -21.50 1.29 -0.77
N THR A 21 -21.80 -0.01 -0.72
CA THR A 21 -20.81 -1.12 -0.68
C THR A 21 -19.82 -1.10 -1.85
N ALA A 22 -20.24 -0.54 -2.99
CA ALA A 22 -19.44 -0.43 -4.21
C ALA A 22 -18.15 0.40 -4.02
N SER A 23 -18.18 1.43 -3.17
CA SER A 23 -17.02 2.31 -2.94
C SER A 23 -15.84 1.54 -2.35
N ARG A 24 -16.10 0.70 -1.33
CA ARG A 24 -15.07 -0.18 -0.73
C ARG A 24 -14.50 -1.19 -1.72
N ALA A 25 -15.36 -1.82 -2.52
CA ALA A 25 -14.93 -2.81 -3.50
C ALA A 25 -14.04 -2.19 -4.59
N THR A 26 -14.32 -0.95 -5.00
CA THR A 26 -13.50 -0.21 -5.98
C THR A 26 -12.10 0.07 -5.45
N VAL A 27 -11.99 0.61 -4.23
CA VAL A 27 -10.70 0.92 -3.60
C VAL A 27 -9.88 -0.35 -3.36
N TRP A 28 -10.51 -1.43 -2.88
CA TRP A 28 -9.85 -2.73 -2.72
C TRP A 28 -9.27 -3.27 -4.04
N ARG A 29 -10.03 -3.19 -5.14
CA ARG A 29 -9.56 -3.62 -6.46
C ARG A 29 -8.41 -2.75 -6.98
N LYS A 30 -8.39 -1.45 -6.68
CA LYS A 30 -7.26 -0.57 -7.01
C LYS A 30 -6.00 -0.97 -6.26
N LEU A 31 -6.10 -1.19 -4.96
CA LEU A 31 -4.98 -1.64 -4.13
C LEU A 31 -4.39 -2.96 -4.60
N LYS A 32 -5.23 -3.95 -4.92
CA LYS A 32 -4.76 -5.22 -5.48
C LYS A 32 -4.06 -5.06 -6.83
N ARG A 33 -4.54 -4.18 -7.72
CA ARG A 33 -3.90 -3.90 -9.00
C ARG A 33 -2.55 -3.19 -8.87
N LEU A 34 -2.39 -2.35 -7.84
CA LEU A 34 -1.12 -1.70 -7.52
C LEU A 34 -0.09 -2.67 -6.90
N GLY A 35 -0.46 -3.93 -6.64
CA GLY A 35 0.39 -4.88 -5.94
C GLY A 35 0.51 -4.61 -4.44
N ALA A 36 -0.35 -3.74 -3.87
CA ALA A 36 -0.26 -3.36 -2.47
C ALA A 36 -0.47 -4.57 -1.55
N LEU A 37 0.41 -4.69 -0.55
CA LEU A 37 0.32 -5.73 0.47
C LEU A 37 -0.53 -5.23 1.63
N LEU A 38 -1.40 -6.08 2.15
CA LEU A 38 -2.14 -5.78 3.37
C LEU A 38 -1.31 -6.26 4.55
N LEU A 39 -0.76 -5.34 5.34
CA LEU A 39 0.09 -5.64 6.49
C LEU A 39 -0.73 -6.08 7.70
N HIS A 40 -1.76 -5.30 8.05
CA HIS A 40 -2.70 -5.60 9.13
C HIS A 40 -3.99 -4.79 8.98
N ASP A 41 -5.16 -5.38 9.23
CA ASP A 41 -6.49 -4.77 9.15
C ASP A 41 -6.76 -3.90 7.90
N ALA A 42 -6.46 -2.60 7.98
CA ALA A 42 -6.66 -1.60 6.94
C ALA A 42 -5.36 -0.92 6.48
N VAL A 43 -4.21 -1.43 6.90
CA VAL A 43 -2.88 -0.89 6.58
C VAL A 43 -2.36 -1.56 5.31
N TRP A 44 -2.30 -0.79 4.24
CA TRP A 44 -1.77 -1.21 2.95
C TRP A 44 -0.39 -0.63 2.72
N VAL A 45 0.53 -1.42 2.16
CA VAL A 45 1.93 -1.04 2.04
C VAL A 45 2.46 -1.31 0.63
N LEU A 46 3.32 -0.41 0.17
CA LEU A 46 4.11 -0.54 -1.05
C LEU A 46 5.53 -0.02 -0.79
N PRO A 47 6.55 -0.50 -1.52
CA PRO A 47 7.85 0.18 -1.57
C PRO A 47 7.64 1.63 -2.01
N ALA A 48 8.28 2.60 -1.35
CA ALA A 48 8.13 4.04 -1.60
C ALA A 48 8.99 4.47 -2.80
N THR A 49 8.55 4.10 -3.99
CA THR A 49 9.02 4.64 -5.26
C THR A 49 8.25 5.94 -5.59
N PRO A 50 8.75 6.80 -6.49
CA PRO A 50 8.00 7.96 -6.95
C PRO A 50 6.60 7.58 -7.49
N TRP A 51 6.53 6.49 -8.27
CA TRP A 51 5.28 6.01 -8.86
C TRP A 51 4.29 5.52 -7.79
N THR A 52 4.71 4.64 -6.88
CA THR A 52 3.81 4.11 -5.83
C THR A 52 3.32 5.19 -4.88
N ARG A 53 4.16 6.17 -4.55
CA ARG A 53 3.76 7.36 -3.77
C ARG A 53 2.65 8.13 -4.45
N GLU A 54 2.84 8.45 -5.72
CA GLU A 54 1.84 9.15 -6.52
C GLU A 54 0.54 8.34 -6.59
N GLN A 55 0.60 7.05 -6.86
CA GLN A 55 -0.60 6.19 -6.91
C GLN A 55 -1.37 6.17 -5.58
N PHE A 56 -0.67 6.12 -4.45
CA PHE A 56 -1.30 6.18 -3.12
C PHE A 56 -1.89 7.57 -2.82
N GLN A 57 -1.23 8.64 -3.24
CA GLN A 57 -1.76 10.01 -3.13
C GLN A 57 -3.06 10.19 -3.93
N TRP A 58 -3.08 9.75 -5.19
CA TRP A 58 -4.30 9.77 -6.01
C TRP A 58 -5.42 8.94 -5.38
N LEU A 59 -5.10 7.75 -4.88
CA LEU A 59 -6.09 6.90 -4.23
C LEU A 59 -6.63 7.51 -2.93
N ALA A 60 -5.79 8.20 -2.14
CA ALA A 60 -6.23 8.89 -0.94
C ALA A 60 -7.21 10.02 -1.24
N VAL A 61 -6.98 10.79 -2.32
CA VAL A 61 -7.92 11.82 -2.79
C VAL A 61 -9.24 11.20 -3.21
N GLU A 62 -9.20 10.15 -4.03
CA GLU A 62 -10.42 9.45 -4.47
C GLU A 62 -11.20 8.86 -3.29
N ILE A 63 -10.53 8.32 -2.27
CA ILE A 63 -11.19 7.85 -1.05
C ILE A 63 -11.96 9.00 -0.37
N GLY A 64 -11.38 10.20 -0.32
CA GLY A 64 -12.05 11.41 0.17
C GLY A 64 -13.28 11.78 -0.65
N GLU A 65 -13.19 11.72 -1.98
CA GLU A 65 -14.32 11.96 -2.89
C GLU A 65 -15.45 10.95 -2.70
N LEU A 66 -15.12 9.71 -2.31
CA LEU A 66 -16.08 8.66 -1.97
C LEU A 66 -16.68 8.81 -0.56
N GLY A 67 -16.41 9.90 0.15
CA GLY A 67 -16.87 10.17 1.52
C GLY A 67 -16.14 9.37 2.59
N GLY A 68 -14.94 8.85 2.27
CA GLY A 68 -14.06 8.18 3.20
C GLY A 68 -12.97 9.08 3.77
N GLU A 69 -12.13 8.50 4.62
CA GLU A 69 -10.94 9.12 5.20
C GLU A 69 -9.73 8.27 4.81
N ALA A 70 -8.62 8.92 4.47
CA ALA A 70 -7.37 8.28 4.12
C ALA A 70 -6.18 9.01 4.75
N HIS A 71 -5.22 8.23 5.23
CA HIS A 71 -3.97 8.71 5.81
C HIS A 71 -2.80 8.02 5.12
N LEU A 72 -1.81 8.82 4.74
CA LEU A 72 -0.58 8.37 4.11
C LEU A 72 0.61 8.71 4.98
N TRP A 73 1.56 7.79 5.07
CA TRP A 73 2.87 8.05 5.67
C TRP A 73 3.96 7.23 5.00
N GLU A 74 5.17 7.79 5.02
CA GLU A 74 6.38 7.07 4.66
C GLU A 74 7.05 6.53 5.92
N SER A 75 7.57 5.33 5.84
CA SER A 75 8.26 4.68 6.96
C SER A 75 9.44 3.85 6.47
N ARG A 76 10.32 3.48 7.40
CA ARG A 76 11.36 2.48 7.17
C ARG A 76 11.15 1.36 8.18
N LEU A 77 11.41 0.13 7.76
CA LEU A 77 11.41 -1.00 8.68
C LEU A 77 12.62 -0.88 9.61
N LEU A 78 12.40 -1.11 10.91
CA LEU A 78 13.44 -1.00 11.93
C LEU A 78 14.24 -2.30 12.10
N LEU A 79 13.70 -3.41 11.58
CA LEU A 79 14.29 -4.74 11.70
C LEU A 79 14.66 -5.25 10.31
N ASN A 80 15.95 -5.42 10.08
CA ASN A 80 16.51 -5.82 8.78
C ASN A 80 15.90 -7.15 8.26
N GLY A 81 15.48 -8.06 9.14
CA GLY A 81 14.85 -9.33 8.76
C GLY A 81 13.36 -9.25 8.36
N GLN A 82 12.66 -8.15 8.67
CA GLN A 82 11.27 -7.95 8.22
C GLN A 82 11.21 -7.43 6.78
N GLU A 83 12.26 -6.73 6.34
CA GLU A 83 12.35 -6.19 4.99
C GLU A 83 12.45 -7.31 3.95
N ASP A 84 13.34 -8.28 4.17
CA ASP A 84 13.47 -9.44 3.28
C ASP A 84 12.16 -10.24 3.20
N ALA A 85 11.47 -10.46 4.33
CA ALA A 85 10.20 -11.17 4.35
C ALA A 85 9.09 -10.42 3.56
N LEU A 86 9.02 -9.10 3.68
CA LEU A 86 8.01 -8.29 2.99
C LEU A 86 8.32 -8.16 1.49
N VAL A 87 9.59 -8.03 1.12
CA VAL A 87 10.05 -8.03 -0.27
C VAL A 87 9.77 -9.38 -0.95
N GLN A 88 10.06 -10.50 -0.27
CA GLN A 88 9.76 -11.84 -0.77
C GLN A 88 8.25 -12.05 -1.01
N GLN A 89 7.40 -11.57 -0.09
CA GLN A 89 5.95 -11.61 -0.30
C GLN A 89 5.51 -10.76 -1.50
N PHE A 90 6.16 -9.61 -1.74
CA PHE A 90 5.89 -8.79 -2.91
C PHE A 90 6.28 -9.49 -4.21
N GLN A 91 7.48 -10.07 -4.26
CA GLN A 91 7.98 -10.81 -5.43
C GLN A 91 7.08 -12.00 -5.78
N ALA A 92 6.72 -12.82 -4.79
CA ALA A 92 5.81 -13.95 -5.00
C ALA A 92 4.42 -13.54 -5.53
N ARG A 93 3.96 -12.33 -5.20
CA ARG A 93 2.67 -11.79 -5.68
C ARG A 93 2.74 -11.29 -7.13
N VAL A 94 3.87 -10.69 -7.51
CA VAL A 94 4.11 -10.24 -8.88
C VAL A 94 4.22 -11.45 -9.82
N ASP A 95 4.93 -12.50 -9.42
CA ASP A 95 5.08 -13.72 -10.23
C ASP A 95 3.76 -14.46 -10.46
N ALA A 96 2.86 -14.45 -9.46
CA ALA A 96 1.52 -15.03 -9.59
C ALA A 96 0.60 -14.27 -10.58
N THR A 97 1.02 -13.10 -11.07
CA THR A 97 0.26 -12.32 -12.08
C THR A 97 0.70 -12.66 -13.51
N TYR A 98 1.76 -13.46 -13.69
CA TYR A 98 2.31 -13.86 -14.99
C TYR A 98 2.04 -15.34 -15.39
N GLN A 99 1.21 -16.08 -14.64
CA GLN A 99 0.67 -17.38 -15.06
C GLN A 99 -0.83 -17.28 -15.34
#